data_AF-A0A0S4X0G8-F1
#
_entry.id   AF-A0A0S4X0G8-F1
#
_cell.length_a   1.000
_cell.length_b   1.000
_cell.length_c   1.000
_cell.angle_alpha   90.00
_cell.angle_beta   90.00
_cell.angle_gamma   90.00
#
_symmetry.space_group_name_H-M   'P 1'
#
loop_
_entity.id
_entity.type
_entity.pdbx_description
1 polymer ?
#
loop_
_entity_poly.entity_id
_entity_poly.type
_entity_poly.pdbx_seq_one_letter_code
_entity_poly.pdbx_strand_id
1 'polypeptide(L)'
;MFDRWASEAGPHEVRLWLDLEDHAEFVGAYLPPSLPMLFAYKGDRLTYAHVLELGITTIDRALAEGTAPSGFADPGIRGRLLQADWAM
;
A
#
# COMPACT_ATOMS: atom_id res chain seq x y z
N MET A 1 2.84 13.43 -5.70
CA MET A 1 2.45 13.57 -4.27
C MET A 1 2.79 12.29 -3.52
N PHE A 2 2.30 11.15 -4.01
CA PHE A 2 2.62 9.83 -3.44
C PHE A 2 4.10 9.46 -3.52
N ASP A 3 4.79 9.78 -4.63
CA ASP A 3 6.25 9.55 -4.75
C ASP A 3 7.07 10.28 -3.68
N ARG A 4 6.67 11.53 -3.38
CA ARG A 4 7.34 12.32 -2.35
C ARG A 4 7.14 11.69 -0.97
N TRP A 5 5.91 11.32 -0.65
CA TRP A 5 5.62 10.62 0.61
C TRP A 5 6.34 9.27 0.72
N ALA A 6 6.45 8.54 -0.40
CA ALA A 6 7.20 7.29 -0.48
C ALA A 6 8.70 7.51 -0.25
N SER A 7 9.25 8.60 -0.81
CA SER A 7 10.65 9.00 -0.64
C SER A 7 10.99 9.49 0.77
N GLU A 8 9.98 9.92 1.54
CA GLU A 8 10.10 10.37 2.93
C GLU A 8 9.96 9.23 3.96
N ALA A 9 10.10 7.96 3.52
CA ALA A 9 10.06 6.79 4.39
C ALA A 9 11.12 6.85 5.52
N GLY A 10 10.69 6.56 6.75
CA GLY A 10 11.60 6.43 7.89
C GLY A 10 12.54 5.21 7.77
N PRO A 11 13.61 5.14 8.58
CA PRO A 11 14.65 4.11 8.48
C PRO A 11 14.18 2.68 8.82
N HIS A 12 12.95 2.51 9.31
CA HIS A 12 12.38 1.22 9.71
C HIS A 12 11.09 0.88 8.97
N GLU A 13 10.81 1.59 7.88
CA GLU A 13 9.67 1.34 7.02
C GLU A 13 10.08 1.43 5.56
N VAL A 14 9.29 0.79 4.72
CA VAL A 14 9.40 0.91 3.26
C VAL A 14 8.06 1.42 2.79
N ARG A 15 8.08 2.55 2.10
CA ARG A 15 6.90 3.13 1.46
C ARG A 15 7.06 2.98 -0.04
N LEU A 16 6.05 2.42 -0.67
CA LEU A 16 6.02 2.22 -2.11
C LEU A 16 4.78 2.91 -2.64
N TRP A 17 4.98 3.75 -3.65
CA TRP A 17 3.89 4.17 -4.52
C TRP A 17 3.84 3.20 -5.69
N LEU A 18 2.69 2.55 -5.88
CA LEU A 18 2.48 1.60 -6.94
C LEU A 18 1.49 2.17 -7.93
N ASP A 19 1.98 2.55 -9.11
CA ASP A 19 1.11 2.89 -10.23
C ASP A 19 0.55 1.61 -10.86
N LEU A 20 -0.77 1.45 -10.88
CA LEU A 20 -1.39 0.26 -11.44
C LEU A 20 -1.38 0.24 -12.96
N GLU A 21 -1.23 1.38 -13.62
CA GLU A 21 -1.13 1.43 -15.08
C GLU A 21 0.17 0.77 -15.55
N ASP A 22 1.26 0.96 -14.79
CA ASP A 22 2.58 0.40 -15.12
C ASP A 22 2.89 -0.92 -14.39
N HIS A 23 2.28 -1.17 -13.23
CA HIS A 23 2.71 -2.22 -12.31
C HIS A 23 1.56 -3.10 -11.78
N ALA A 24 0.51 -3.31 -12.59
CA ALA A 24 -0.63 -4.17 -12.24
C ALA A 24 -0.23 -5.62 -11.83
N GLU A 25 0.92 -6.12 -12.29
CA GLU A 25 1.38 -7.48 -12.00
C GLU A 25 1.52 -7.78 -10.51
N PHE A 26 1.91 -6.79 -9.69
CA PHE A 26 2.05 -6.97 -8.25
C PHE A 26 0.70 -7.09 -7.54
N VAL A 27 -0.35 -6.55 -8.13
CA VAL A 27 -1.72 -6.65 -7.63
C VAL A 27 -2.34 -7.99 -8.01
N GLY A 28 -1.91 -8.56 -9.15
CA GLY A 28 -2.35 -9.88 -9.60
C GLY A 28 -3.86 -9.89 -9.88
N ALA A 29 -4.59 -10.83 -9.28
CA ALA A 29 -6.04 -10.96 -9.46
C ALA A 29 -6.87 -10.02 -8.56
N TYR A 30 -6.22 -9.27 -7.66
CA TYR A 30 -6.93 -8.36 -6.79
C TYR A 30 -7.31 -7.08 -7.55
N LEU A 31 -8.59 -6.73 -7.54
CA LEU A 31 -9.07 -5.47 -8.10
C LEU A 31 -9.56 -4.59 -6.95
N PRO A 32 -8.85 -3.50 -6.60
CA PRO A 32 -9.33 -2.59 -5.56
C PRO A 32 -10.67 -1.97 -5.97
N PRO A 33 -11.61 -1.76 -5.02
CA PRO A 33 -12.94 -1.23 -5.33
C PRO A 33 -12.90 0.22 -5.83
N SER A 34 -11.88 0.98 -5.43
CA SER A 34 -11.59 2.33 -5.91
C SER A 34 -10.12 2.66 -5.66
N LEU A 35 -9.63 3.71 -6.33
CA LEU A 35 -8.28 4.25 -6.19
C LEU A 35 -8.31 5.71 -5.73
N PRO A 36 -7.26 6.19 -5.04
CA PRO A 36 -6.09 5.45 -4.59
C PRO A 36 -6.37 4.59 -3.35
N MET A 37 -5.75 3.42 -3.26
CA MET A 37 -5.91 2.49 -2.12
C MET A 37 -4.59 2.34 -1.38
N LEU A 38 -4.62 2.44 -0.05
CA LEU A 38 -3.45 2.29 0.81
C LEU A 38 -3.46 0.93 1.49
N PHE A 39 -2.32 0.25 1.41
CA PHE A 39 -2.03 -0.97 2.16
C PHE A 39 -0.90 -0.71 3.15
N ALA A 40 -1.05 -1.14 4.40
CA ALA A 40 0.04 -1.14 5.37
C ALA A 40 0.19 -2.52 6.00
N TYR A 41 1.43 -2.96 6.10
CA TYR A 41 1.79 -4.26 6.65
C TYR A 41 2.68 -4.07 7.88
N LYS A 42 2.48 -4.91 8.90
CA LYS A 42 3.40 -5.06 10.02
C LYS A 42 3.94 -6.48 10.05
N GLY A 43 5.21 -6.64 9.68
CA GLY A 43 5.80 -7.96 9.44
C GLY A 43 5.18 -8.61 8.20
N ASP A 44 4.56 -9.77 8.38
CA ASP A 44 3.83 -10.53 7.35
C ASP A 44 2.32 -10.28 7.35
N ARG A 45 1.81 -9.43 8.26
CA ARG A 45 0.38 -9.20 8.42
C ARG A 45 -0.07 -7.88 7.82
N LEU A 46 -1.13 -7.92 7.04
CA LEU A 46 -1.86 -6.73 6.59
C LEU A 46 -2.59 -6.10 7.78
N THR A 47 -2.28 -4.85 8.10
CA THR A 47 -2.86 -4.10 9.22
C THR A 47 -3.75 -2.94 8.78
N TYR A 48 -3.65 -2.53 7.52
CA TYR A 48 -4.44 -1.45 6.93
C TYR A 48 -4.70 -1.74 5.45
N ALA A 49 -5.94 -1.60 4.99
CA ALA A 49 -6.30 -1.72 3.58
C ALA A 49 -7.56 -0.89 3.31
N HIS A 50 -7.38 0.38 2.94
CA HIS A 50 -8.52 1.29 2.72
C HIS A 50 -8.30 2.21 1.51
N VAL A 51 -9.41 2.55 0.86
CA VAL A 51 -9.43 3.59 -0.17
C VAL A 51 -9.21 4.94 0.50
N LEU A 52 -8.25 5.70 0.02
CA LEU A 52 -7.99 7.05 0.47
C LEU A 52 -9.04 7.99 -0.14
N GLU A 53 -9.77 8.70 0.72
CA GLU A 53 -10.75 9.68 0.26
C GLU A 53 -10.07 10.89 -0.43
N LEU A 54 -10.78 11.46 -1.40
CA LEU A 54 -10.38 12.69 -2.08
C LEU A 54 -10.34 13.84 -1.07
N GLY A 55 -9.15 14.39 -0.83
CA GLY A 55 -8.92 15.50 0.10
C GLY A 55 -8.04 15.17 1.30
N ILE A 56 -7.56 13.92 1.42
CA ILE A 56 -6.53 13.57 2.40
C ILE A 56 -5.26 14.38 2.12
N THR A 57 -4.93 15.27 3.05
CA THR A 57 -3.74 16.13 2.97
C THR A 57 -2.47 15.39 3.38
N THR A 58 -2.59 14.36 4.22
CA THR A 58 -1.47 13.54 4.69
C THR A 58 -1.84 12.06 4.85
N ILE A 59 -1.07 11.17 4.24
CA ILE A 59 -1.28 9.72 4.30
C ILE A 59 -1.06 9.20 5.73
N ASP A 60 -0.16 9.81 6.49
CA ASP A 60 0.07 9.50 7.90
C ASP A 60 -1.20 9.70 8.76
N ARG A 61 -2.05 10.68 8.41
CA ARG A 61 -3.33 10.87 9.09
C ARG A 61 -4.31 9.74 8.76
N ALA A 62 -4.36 9.30 7.51
CA ALA A 62 -5.19 8.18 7.09
C ALA A 62 -4.79 6.88 7.81
N LEU A 63 -3.48 6.65 8.00
CA LEU A 63 -2.93 5.53 8.77
C LEU A 63 -3.26 5.63 10.27
N ALA A 64 -3.25 6.83 10.85
CA ALA A 64 -3.58 7.03 12.25
C ALA A 64 -5.08 6.83 12.53
N GLU A 65 -5.95 7.18 11.58
CA GLU A 65 -7.40 7.12 11.74
C GLU A 65 -8.00 5.75 11.38
N GLY A 66 -7.41 5.03 10.42
CA GLY A 66 -7.95 3.76 9.98
C GLY A 66 -7.29 2.56 10.67
N THR A 67 -8.14 1.64 11.13
CA THR A 67 -7.76 0.28 11.48
C THR A 67 -8.29 -0.64 10.38
N ALA A 68 -7.54 -1.63 9.91
CA ALA A 68 -8.14 -2.64 9.04
C ALA A 68 -9.27 -3.34 9.84
N PRO A 69 -10.48 -3.49 9.27
CA PRO A 69 -11.44 -4.41 9.84
C PRO A 69 -10.79 -5.79 9.90
N SER A 70 -10.90 -6.45 11.05
CA SER A 70 -10.41 -7.81 11.24
C SER A 70 -11.06 -8.72 10.20
N GLY A 71 -10.34 -9.06 9.13
CA GLY A 71 -10.86 -9.91 8.05
C GLY A 71 -10.46 -9.53 6.62
N PHE A 72 -9.75 -8.42 6.39
CA PHE A 72 -9.15 -8.21 5.07
C PHE A 72 -8.04 -9.24 4.82
N ALA A 73 -8.36 -10.27 4.02
CA ALA A 73 -7.39 -11.24 3.59
C ALA A 73 -6.35 -10.55 2.70
N ASP A 74 -5.06 -10.77 2.99
CA ASP A 74 -3.98 -10.22 2.17
C ASP A 74 -4.11 -10.74 0.72
N PRO A 75 -4.24 -9.86 -0.28
CA PRO A 75 -4.31 -10.25 -1.69
C PRO A 75 -3.00 -10.84 -2.25
N GLY A 76 -1.95 -10.93 -1.43
CA GLY A 76 -0.63 -11.44 -1.79
C GLY A 76 0.25 -10.38 -2.44
N ILE A 77 -0.14 -9.10 -2.36
CA ILE A 77 0.61 -7.98 -2.95
C ILE A 77 2.02 -7.94 -2.37
N ARG A 78 2.14 -7.97 -1.03
CA ARG A 78 3.44 -7.99 -0.34
C ARG A 78 4.33 -9.16 -0.80
N GLY A 79 3.75 -10.34 -0.97
CA GLY A 79 4.48 -11.53 -1.43
C GLY A 79 5.10 -11.32 -2.81
N ARG A 80 4.32 -10.79 -3.76
CA ARG A 80 4.80 -10.49 -5.11
C ARG A 80 5.83 -9.37 -5.11
N LEU A 81 5.61 -8.32 -4.32
CA LEU A 81 6.58 -7.25 -4.14
C LEU A 81 7.91 -7.80 -3.62
N LEU A 82 7.92 -8.66 -2.60
CA LEU A 82 9.18 -9.23 -2.07
C LEU A 82 9.89 -10.20 -3.03
N GLN A 83 9.16 -10.79 -3.99
CA GLN A 83 9.75 -11.66 -5.00
C GLN A 83 10.32 -10.89 -6.20
N ALA A 84 9.86 -9.66 -6.42
CA ALA A 84 10.40 -8.81 -7.46
C ALA A 84 11.88 -8.51 -7.17
N ASP A 85 12.73 -8.66 -8.18
CA ASP A 85 14.10 -8.18 -8.08
C ASP A 85 14.10 -6.68 -8.34
N TRP A 86 14.08 -5.88 -7.27
CA TRP A 86 14.04 -4.41 -7.34
C TRP A 86 15.38 -3.79 -7.78
N ALA A 87 16.41 -4.61 -7.98
CA ALA A 87 17.76 -4.19 -8.31
C ALA A 87 18.20 -4.79 -9.67
N MET A 88 17.64 -4.26 -10.76
CA MET A 88 18.23 -4.36 -12.10
C MET A 88 18.90 -3.04 -12.48
#